data_AF-A0A9D5KY83-F1
#
_entry.id   AF-A0A9D5KY83-F1
#
_cell.length_a   1.000
_cell.length_b   1.000
_cell.length_c   1.000
_cell.angle_alpha   90.00
_cell.angle_beta   90.00
_cell.angle_gamma   90.00
#
_symmetry.space_group_name_H-M   'P 1'
#
loop_
_entity.id
_entity.type
_entity.pdbx_description
1 polymer ?
#
loop_
_entity_poly.entity_id
_entity_poly.type
_entity_poly.pdbx_seq_one_letter_code
_entity_poly.pdbx_strand_id
1 'polypeptide(L)'
;MKNLEFIVRHYKEGCFNSKKTLRTILPVSPYKKYLVAASVSIIVLISVYAAGYYIQFRNETPPHRAAEPQVVTPIQNVETEIFDFENASLEYIISQIEAVYNVKITNLPENIESYTLTIYYEGTPEDLIEMINEILNTEMKIEEKL
;
A
#
# COMPACT_ATOMS: atom_id res chain seq x y z
N MET A 1 -15.43 -25.75 33.79
CA MET A 1 -16.49 -26.60 33.21
C MET A 1 -17.93 -26.19 33.52
N LYS A 2 -18.24 -25.42 34.58
CA LYS A 2 -19.61 -25.03 34.99
C LYS A 2 -20.47 -24.30 33.93
N ASN A 3 -19.86 -23.64 32.94
CA ASN A 3 -20.59 -22.91 31.89
C ASN A 3 -21.30 -23.85 30.90
N LEU A 4 -20.69 -24.98 30.54
CA LEU A 4 -21.25 -25.89 29.54
C LEU A 4 -22.50 -26.61 30.07
N GLU A 5 -22.46 -27.10 31.30
CA GLU A 5 -23.61 -27.71 31.96
C GLU A 5 -24.80 -26.75 32.09
N PHE A 6 -24.53 -25.47 32.37
CA PHE A 6 -25.57 -24.45 32.45
C PHE A 6 -26.28 -24.25 31.12
N ILE A 7 -25.52 -24.18 30.02
CA ILE A 7 -26.04 -24.01 28.66
C ILE A 7 -26.87 -25.24 28.28
N VAL A 8 -26.34 -26.45 28.46
CA VAL A 8 -27.07 -27.69 28.12
C VAL A 8 -28.37 -27.82 28.93
N ARG A 9 -28.38 -27.43 30.20
CA ARG A 9 -29.57 -27.52 31.07
C ARG A 9 -30.68 -26.51 30.72
N HIS A 10 -30.32 -25.35 30.15
CA HIS A 10 -31.27 -24.28 29.85
C HIS A 10 -31.52 -24.09 28.34
N TYR A 11 -30.80 -24.81 27.49
CA TYR A 11 -31.01 -24.78 26.05
C TYR A 11 -32.34 -25.45 25.70
N LYS A 12 -33.26 -24.67 25.09
CA LYS A 12 -34.50 -25.18 24.52
C LYS A 12 -34.37 -25.23 23.00
N GLU A 13 -34.36 -26.44 22.46
CA GLU A 13 -34.41 -26.67 21.02
C GLU A 13 -35.66 -26.00 20.42
N GLY A 14 -35.47 -25.27 19.33
CA GLY A 14 -36.56 -24.57 18.62
C GLY A 14 -36.97 -23.19 19.17
N CYS A 15 -36.51 -22.78 20.36
CA CYS A 15 -36.80 -21.43 20.88
C CYS A 15 -35.87 -20.35 20.31
N PHE A 16 -34.71 -20.72 19.78
CA PHE A 16 -33.76 -19.77 19.20
C PHE A 16 -33.94 -19.66 17.68
N ASN A 17 -34.69 -18.65 17.23
CA ASN A 17 -34.78 -18.31 15.82
C ASN A 17 -33.70 -17.28 15.47
N SER A 18 -32.56 -17.75 14.97
CA SER A 18 -31.38 -16.94 14.64
C SER A 18 -31.69 -15.76 13.71
N LYS A 19 -32.61 -15.93 12.76
CA LYS A 19 -33.00 -14.88 11.81
C LYS A 19 -33.83 -13.79 12.49
N LYS A 20 -34.76 -14.16 13.39
CA LYS A 20 -35.65 -13.23 14.09
C LYS A 20 -34.92 -12.49 15.23
N THR A 21 -34.00 -13.17 15.92
CA THR A 21 -33.21 -12.57 17.00
C THR A 21 -32.21 -11.56 16.44
N LEU A 22 -31.47 -11.89 15.38
CA LEU A 22 -30.46 -10.98 14.81
C LEU A 22 -31.07 -9.65 14.35
N ARG A 23 -32.25 -9.67 13.72
CA ARG A 23 -32.96 -8.46 13.27
C ARG A 23 -33.47 -7.60 14.42
N THR A 24 -33.76 -8.20 15.58
CA THR A 24 -34.22 -7.48 16.78
C THR A 24 -33.03 -6.82 17.51
N ILE A 25 -31.88 -7.49 17.54
CA ILE A 25 -30.69 -7.03 18.29
C ILE A 25 -29.89 -5.99 17.49
N LEU A 26 -29.94 -6.04 16.16
CA LEU A 26 -29.34 -5.05 15.27
C LEU A 26 -30.43 -4.29 14.50
N PRO A 27 -31.11 -3.31 15.14
CA PRO A 27 -31.96 -2.39 14.40
C PRO A 27 -31.06 -1.53 13.49
N VAL A 28 -31.04 -1.87 12.21
CA VAL A 28 -30.32 -1.07 11.21
C VAL A 28 -31.10 0.22 11.00
N SER A 29 -30.61 1.32 11.57
CA SER A 29 -31.22 2.64 11.39
C SER A 29 -31.26 3.02 9.90
N PRO A 30 -32.38 3.57 9.39
CA PRO A 30 -32.47 3.98 7.99
C PRO A 30 -31.41 5.02 7.61
N TYR A 31 -30.91 5.81 8.57
CA TYR A 31 -29.82 6.75 8.37
C TYR A 31 -28.49 6.08 7.98
N LYS A 32 -28.24 4.84 8.41
CA LYS A 32 -27.02 4.10 8.01
C LYS A 32 -27.02 3.73 6.53
N LYS A 33 -28.18 3.65 5.86
CA LYS A 33 -28.24 3.38 4.41
C LYS A 33 -27.76 4.58 3.57
N TYR A 34 -28.06 5.79 4.02
CA TYR A 34 -27.61 7.01 3.36
C TYR A 34 -26.10 7.25 3.55
N LEU A 35 -25.55 6.87 4.70
CA LEU A 35 -24.10 6.87 4.94
C LEU A 35 -23.33 6.01 3.93
N VAL A 36 -23.86 4.84 3.55
CA VAL A 36 -23.23 3.96 2.56
C VAL A 36 -23.30 4.53 1.14
N ALA A 37 -24.38 5.24 0.78
CA ALA A 37 -24.50 5.85 -0.54
C ALA A 37 -23.54 7.04 -0.74
N ALA A 38 -23.27 7.81 0.32
CA ALA A 38 -22.38 8.96 0.26
C ALA A 38 -20.90 8.58 0.02
N SER A 39 -20.43 7.45 0.56
CA SER A 39 -19.03 7.02 0.41
C SER A 39 -18.70 6.59 -1.02
N VAL A 40 -19.65 5.97 -1.73
CA VAL A 40 -19.46 5.57 -3.13
C VAL A 40 -19.25 6.79 -4.04
N SER A 41 -19.98 7.87 -3.80
CA SER A 41 -19.89 9.10 -4.59
C SER A 41 -18.53 9.81 -4.43
N ILE A 42 -17.91 9.73 -3.24
CA ILE A 42 -16.61 10.37 -2.97
C ILE A 42 -15.49 9.67 -3.75
N ILE A 43 -15.49 8.34 -3.79
CA ILE A 43 -14.48 7.55 -4.52
C ILE A 43 -14.50 7.85 -6.03
N VAL A 44 -15.68 8.02 -6.61
CA VAL A 44 -15.84 8.36 -8.03
C VAL A 44 -15.32 9.77 -8.33
N LEU A 45 -15.56 10.74 -7.45
CA LEU A 45 -15.06 12.11 -7.63
C LEU A 45 -13.53 12.20 -7.57
N ILE A 46 -12.90 11.45 -6.65
CA ILE A 46 -11.44 11.39 -6.55
C ILE A 46 -10.81 10.78 -7.82
N SER A 47 -11.42 9.73 -8.37
CA SER A 47 -10.92 9.04 -9.56
C SER A 47 -10.93 9.92 -10.82
N VAL A 48 -11.98 10.74 -11.01
CA VAL A 48 -12.08 11.65 -12.15
C VAL A 48 -11.08 12.80 -12.07
N TYR A 49 -10.81 13.31 -10.86
CA TYR A 49 -9.86 14.41 -10.66
C TYR A 49 -8.42 13.99 -10.97
N ALA A 50 -8.00 12.81 -10.51
CA ALA A 50 -6.67 12.27 -10.78
C ALA A 50 -6.43 12.02 -12.28
N ALA A 51 -7.42 11.48 -13.00
CA ALA A 51 -7.32 11.26 -14.44
C ALA A 51 -7.20 12.58 -15.23
N GLY A 52 -7.93 13.62 -14.83
CA GLY A 52 -7.83 14.95 -15.46
C GLY A 52 -6.44 15.58 -15.30
N TYR A 53 -5.88 15.49 -14.09
CA TYR A 53 -4.54 16.01 -13.79
C TYR A 53 -3.45 15.28 -14.60
N TYR A 54 -3.53 13.94 -14.68
CA TYR A 54 -2.56 13.12 -15.42
C TYR A 54 -2.54 13.43 -16.93
N ILE A 55 -3.72 13.65 -17.53
CA ILE A 55 -3.83 13.99 -18.96
C ILE A 55 -3.29 15.41 -19.24
N GLN A 56 -3.50 16.36 -18.32
CA GLN A 56 -2.96 17.71 -18.45
C GLN A 56 -1.42 17.69 -18.44
N PHE A 57 -0.82 16.98 -17.48
CA PHE A 57 0.64 16.88 -17.37
C PHE A 57 1.29 16.19 -18.58
N ARG A 58 0.63 15.18 -19.14
CA ARG A 58 1.08 14.50 -20.37
C ARG A 58 1.08 15.43 -21.59
N ASN A 59 0.21 16.43 -21.64
CA ASN A 59 0.11 17.36 -22.77
C ASN A 59 1.10 18.54 -22.66
N GLU A 60 1.78 18.71 -21.54
CA GLU A 60 2.79 19.76 -21.32
C GLU A 60 4.20 19.36 -21.77
N THR A 61 4.37 18.29 -22.56
CA THR A 61 5.67 17.99 -23.18
C THR A 61 6.02 19.09 -24.19
N PRO A 62 7.05 19.92 -23.96
CA PRO A 62 7.43 20.94 -24.94
C PRO A 62 8.05 20.29 -26.18
N PRO A 63 7.90 20.89 -27.38
CA PRO A 63 8.47 20.33 -28.60
C PRO A 63 10.00 20.31 -28.50
N HIS A 64 10.56 19.14 -28.77
CA HIS A 64 11.98 18.82 -28.79
C HIS A 64 12.78 19.89 -29.56
N ARG A 65 13.51 20.76 -28.84
CA ARG A 65 14.51 21.67 -29.41
C ARG A 65 15.90 21.11 -29.12
N ALA A 66 16.67 20.91 -30.18
CA ALA A 66 17.99 20.32 -30.16
C ALA A 66 19.00 21.08 -29.26
N ALA A 67 19.75 20.29 -28.49
CA ALA A 67 21.10 20.46 -27.94
C ALA A 67 21.56 21.83 -27.39
N GLU A 68 21.79 21.86 -26.08
CA GLU A 68 22.92 22.57 -25.43
C GLU A 68 23.29 21.81 -24.13
N PRO A 69 24.60 21.58 -23.83
CA PRO A 69 25.01 20.80 -22.66
C PRO A 69 25.05 21.68 -21.42
N GLN A 70 24.21 21.40 -20.42
CA GLN A 70 24.26 22.10 -19.13
C GLN A 70 24.53 21.11 -17.98
N VAL A 71 25.81 21.08 -17.59
CA VAL A 71 26.37 21.09 -16.24
C VAL A 71 25.60 20.35 -15.14
N VAL A 72 26.18 19.24 -14.70
CA VAL A 72 25.85 18.46 -13.51
C VAL A 72 26.02 19.31 -12.24
N THR A 73 24.98 19.43 -11.42
CA THR A 73 25.02 19.69 -9.95
C THR A 73 23.66 19.33 -9.33
N PRO A 74 23.61 19.02 -8.01
CA PRO A 74 23.14 17.74 -7.51
C PRO A 74 21.63 17.63 -7.34
N ILE A 75 21.17 16.38 -7.32
CA ILE A 75 19.80 15.92 -7.11
C ILE A 75 19.32 16.42 -5.74
N GLN A 76 18.67 17.58 -5.73
CA GLN A 76 17.94 18.10 -4.59
C GLN A 76 16.51 18.31 -5.07
N ASN A 77 15.75 17.21 -5.08
CA ASN A 77 14.30 17.11 -5.03
C ASN A 77 13.96 15.62 -5.16
N VAL A 78 14.21 14.85 -4.10
CA VAL A 78 13.67 13.49 -4.00
C VAL A 78 12.19 13.66 -3.73
N GLU A 79 11.39 13.62 -4.80
CA GLU A 79 9.94 13.50 -4.69
C GLU A 79 9.64 12.23 -3.90
N THR A 80 8.94 12.38 -2.78
CA THR A 80 8.66 11.27 -1.86
C THR A 80 7.65 10.35 -2.53
N GLU A 81 8.14 9.28 -3.14
CA GLU A 81 7.30 8.24 -3.73
C GLU A 81 6.74 7.31 -2.64
N ILE A 82 5.47 6.90 -2.83
CA ILE A 82 4.76 5.98 -1.95
C ILE A 82 4.92 4.57 -2.51
N PHE A 83 5.50 3.68 -1.73
CA PHE A 83 5.61 2.26 -2.05
C PHE A 83 4.59 1.47 -1.25
N ASP A 84 3.78 0.67 -1.96
CA ASP A 84 2.87 -0.29 -1.37
C ASP A 84 3.14 -1.67 -2.00
N PHE A 85 3.76 -2.53 -1.20
CA PHE A 85 4.07 -3.91 -1.58
C PHE A 85 3.17 -4.84 -0.79
N GLU A 86 2.37 -5.66 -1.49
CA GLU A 86 1.58 -6.72 -0.89
C GLU A 86 2.16 -8.09 -1.28
N ASN A 87 2.70 -8.81 -0.28
CA ASN A 87 3.25 -10.16 -0.46
C ASN A 87 4.22 -10.25 -1.66
N ALA A 88 5.10 -9.26 -1.79
CA ALA A 88 6.05 -9.15 -2.89
C ALA A 88 7.39 -9.81 -2.52
N SER A 89 8.07 -10.40 -3.51
CA SER A 89 9.42 -10.92 -3.31
C SER A 89 10.42 -9.79 -3.10
N LEU A 90 11.46 -10.03 -2.30
CA LEU A 90 12.52 -9.05 -2.08
C LEU A 90 13.22 -8.65 -3.39
N GLU A 91 13.41 -9.60 -4.32
CA GLU A 91 13.94 -9.32 -5.66
C GLU A 91 13.09 -8.32 -6.44
N TYR A 92 11.75 -8.49 -6.41
CA TYR A 92 10.84 -7.58 -7.06
C TYR A 92 10.88 -6.18 -6.42
N ILE A 93 10.91 -6.12 -5.09
CA ILE A 93 11.00 -4.87 -4.33
C ILE A 93 12.27 -4.11 -4.71
N ILE A 94 13.43 -4.78 -4.73
CA ILE A 94 14.72 -4.19 -5.13
C ILE A 94 14.63 -3.63 -6.54
N SER A 95 14.10 -4.40 -7.50
CA SER A 95 13.98 -3.95 -8.88
C SER A 95 13.09 -2.71 -9.01
N GLN A 96 12.02 -2.59 -8.22
CA GLN A 96 11.17 -1.40 -8.22
C GLN A 96 11.91 -0.19 -7.64
N ILE A 97 12.64 -0.35 -6.53
CA ILE A 97 13.42 0.74 -5.91
C ILE A 97 14.51 1.22 -6.88
N GLU A 98 15.23 0.32 -7.53
CA GLU A 98 16.24 0.67 -8.54
C GLU A 98 15.63 1.41 -9.75
N ALA A 99 14.43 1.03 -10.17
CA ALA A 99 13.76 1.65 -11.31
C ALA A 99 13.23 3.06 -10.99
N VAL A 100 12.62 3.22 -9.82
CA VAL A 100 12.02 4.47 -9.36
C VAL A 100 13.08 5.52 -9.05
N TYR A 101 14.06 5.17 -8.22
CA TYR A 101 15.05 6.13 -7.75
C TYR A 101 16.31 6.15 -8.62
N ASN A 102 16.37 5.35 -9.69
CA ASN A 102 17.53 5.18 -10.57
C ASN A 102 18.83 4.88 -9.79
N VAL A 103 18.70 4.11 -8.70
CA VAL A 103 19.81 3.65 -7.87
C VAL A 103 20.19 2.22 -8.22
N LYS A 104 21.35 1.77 -7.75
CA LYS A 104 21.76 0.37 -7.79
C LYS A 104 21.88 -0.15 -6.37
N ILE A 105 21.28 -1.29 -6.07
CA ILE A 105 21.35 -1.90 -4.74
C ILE A 105 22.40 -3.02 -4.79
N THR A 106 23.38 -2.96 -3.89
CA THR A 106 24.47 -3.93 -3.77
C THR A 106 24.42 -4.67 -2.43
N ASN A 107 25.20 -5.75 -2.31
CA ASN A 107 25.25 -6.61 -1.13
C ASN A 107 23.93 -7.32 -0.79
N LEU A 108 23.31 -7.92 -1.81
CA LEU A 108 22.07 -8.67 -1.68
C LEU A 108 22.27 -9.99 -0.91
N PRO A 109 21.31 -10.42 -0.06
CA PRO A 109 21.40 -11.68 0.65
C PRO A 109 21.32 -12.89 -0.30
N GLU A 110 22.06 -13.97 0.00
CA GLU A 110 22.10 -15.19 -0.83
C GLU A 110 20.72 -15.87 -1.00
N ASN A 111 19.81 -15.67 -0.06
CA ASN A 111 18.46 -16.25 -0.07
C ASN A 111 17.37 -15.25 -0.51
N ILE A 112 17.68 -14.37 -1.46
CA ILE A 112 16.80 -13.27 -1.88
C ILE A 112 15.39 -13.74 -2.28
N GLU A 113 15.30 -14.90 -2.93
CA GLU A 113 14.04 -15.49 -3.45
C GLU A 113 13.13 -16.01 -2.33
N SER A 114 13.66 -16.23 -1.12
CA SER A 114 12.91 -16.78 0.01
C SER A 114 12.15 -15.73 0.81
N TYR A 115 12.46 -14.44 0.60
CA TYR A 115 11.89 -13.34 1.37
C TYR A 115 10.67 -12.76 0.66
N THR A 116 9.56 -12.74 1.37
CA THR A 116 8.31 -12.11 0.94
C THR A 116 7.92 -11.06 1.96
N LEU A 117 7.61 -9.86 1.50
CA LEU A 117 7.38 -8.70 2.34
C LEU A 117 6.06 -8.02 1.96
N THR A 118 5.35 -7.56 2.99
CA THR A 118 4.23 -6.63 2.85
C THR A 118 4.62 -5.35 3.56
N ILE A 119 4.86 -4.28 2.80
CA ILE A 119 5.38 -3.01 3.31
C ILE A 119 4.63 -1.87 2.64
N TYR A 120 4.12 -0.96 3.47
CA TYR A 120 3.70 0.37 3.05
C TYR A 120 4.74 1.37 3.56
N TYR A 121 5.33 2.14 2.66
CA TYR A 121 6.38 3.09 2.99
C TYR A 121 6.24 4.37 2.16
N GLU A 122 6.48 5.51 2.82
CA GLU A 122 6.48 6.84 2.22
C GLU A 122 7.73 7.57 2.73
N GLY A 123 8.65 7.89 1.84
CA GLY A 123 9.91 8.52 2.24
C GLY A 123 11.03 8.38 1.22
N THR A 124 12.27 8.27 1.73
CA THR A 124 13.48 8.18 0.90
C THR A 124 13.89 6.73 0.64
N PRO A 125 14.59 6.44 -0.46
CA PRO A 125 15.08 5.08 -0.72
C PRO A 125 16.07 4.61 0.35
N GLU A 126 16.81 5.53 0.96
CA GLU A 126 17.78 5.26 2.02
C GLU A 126 17.10 4.67 3.24
N ASP A 127 16.06 5.33 3.77
CA ASP A 127 15.38 4.79 4.96
C ASP A 127 14.56 3.54 4.63
N LEU A 128 14.07 3.38 3.38
CA LEU A 128 13.41 2.13 2.96
C LEU A 128 14.38 0.94 2.99
N ILE A 129 15.59 1.10 2.46
CA ILE A 129 16.60 0.04 2.47
C ILE A 129 17.12 -0.21 3.89
N GLU A 130 17.27 0.82 4.72
CA GLU A 130 17.60 0.66 6.14
C GLU A 130 16.51 -0.16 6.86
N MET A 131 15.24 0.15 6.64
CA MET A 131 14.12 -0.61 7.20
C MET A 131 14.13 -2.07 6.74
N ILE A 132 14.34 -2.34 5.44
CA ILE A 132 14.41 -3.72 4.94
C ILE A 132 15.62 -4.45 5.55
N ASN A 133 16.75 -3.76 5.70
CA ASN A 133 17.93 -4.29 6.38
C ASN A 133 17.63 -4.65 7.84
N GLU A 134 16.91 -3.83 8.58
CA GLU A 134 16.50 -4.13 9.96
C GLU A 134 15.54 -5.33 10.04
N ILE A 135 14.55 -5.40 9.14
CA ILE A 135 13.54 -6.47 9.14
C ILE A 135 14.17 -7.82 8.79
N LEU A 136 15.04 -7.84 7.77
CA LEU A 136 15.65 -9.07 7.25
C LEU A 136 17.00 -9.37 7.90
N ASN A 137 17.51 -8.48 8.75
CA ASN A 137 18.86 -8.51 9.30
C ASN A 137 19.92 -8.69 8.19
N THR A 138 19.88 -7.79 7.21
CA THR A 138 20.76 -7.76 6.03
C THR A 138 21.55 -6.45 5.97
N GLU A 139 22.56 -6.38 5.09
CA GLU A 139 23.47 -5.23 4.98
C GLU A 139 23.47 -4.65 3.55
N MET A 140 22.31 -4.55 2.92
CA MET A 140 22.18 -4.01 1.57
C MET A 140 22.59 -2.53 1.53
N LYS A 141 23.17 -2.08 0.41
CA LYS A 141 23.65 -0.71 0.23
C LYS A 141 23.14 -0.10 -1.06
N ILE A 142 22.92 1.21 -1.04
CA ILE A 142 22.53 1.99 -2.21
C ILE A 142 23.80 2.61 -2.82
N GLU A 143 24.00 2.40 -4.11
CA GLU A 143 25.03 3.06 -4.92
C GLU A 143 24.34 3.87 -6.02
N GLU A 144 24.84 5.09 -6.28
CA GLU A 144 24.38 5.87 -7.42
C GLU A 144 24.75 5.18 -8.73
N LYS A 145 23.79 5.12 -9.65
CA LYS A 145 24.00 4.59 -10.98
C LYS A 145 24.69 5.68 -11.82
N LEU A 146 26.03 5.56 -11.93
CA LEU A 146 26.86 6.38 -12.84
C LEU A 146 26.41 6.29 -14.30
#